data_AF-A0AAV8Y4K3-F1
#
_entry.id   AF-A0AAV8Y4K3-F1
#
_cell.length_a   1.000
_cell.length_b   1.000
_cell.length_c   1.000
_cell.angle_alpha   90.00
_cell.angle_beta   90.00
_cell.angle_gamma   90.00
#
_symmetry.space_group_name_H-M   'P 1'
#
loop_
_entity.id
_entity.type
_entity.pdbx_description
1 polymer ?
#
loop_
_entity_poly.entity_id
_entity_poly.type
_entity_poly.pdbx_seq_one_letter_code
_entity_poly.pdbx_strand_id
1 'polypeptide(L)'
;MSESGDVQQPTSPAERDKAPCRVLVTDLDMGTLTSQEWQNRWRQQESYVTVLERKTAQQEGELADLRQASERMRVQLLDSQQREKVLVRRLTAKEQETQDYVCQLNELKSSQAPTASSLRSALLDPAVNSLLQQLRSELQATRLKLEDTQNELSAWKFTPDSNTGKRLMAKCRLLYQENEELGKITSSGRIAKLESDLALQKSFSEEVRQSQNELDSFLADLDEDVEGMQSTILFLQQELKKAKDTVQVLQKENSTLKMANGRANGDSSVCEQERTDSESENERTRVKRVRRSSVLSIDYNEDDTLVINTNGDVAMSSDPE
;
A
#
# COMPACT_ATOMS: atom_id res chain seq x y z
N MET A 1 38.02 108.92 47.86
CA MET A 1 36.87 108.25 48.51
C MET A 1 35.66 108.66 47.70
N SER A 2 35.15 107.78 46.81
CA SER A 2 33.96 106.92 47.04
C SER A 2 32.73 107.80 47.36
N GLU A 3 31.60 107.78 46.62
CA GLU A 3 30.79 106.64 46.18
C GLU A 3 29.98 106.90 44.88
N SER A 4 29.84 105.83 44.08
CA SER A 4 28.68 105.25 43.38
C SER A 4 27.47 106.06 42.83
N GLY A 5 27.09 105.71 41.60
CA GLY A 5 25.78 105.90 40.94
C GLY A 5 25.92 106.62 39.59
N ASP A 6 25.45 106.16 38.43
CA ASP A 6 24.39 105.21 38.11
C ASP A 6 24.58 104.71 36.66
N VAL A 7 24.43 103.40 36.42
CA VAL A 7 24.57 102.76 35.10
C VAL A 7 23.16 102.55 34.55
N GLN A 8 22.78 103.30 33.52
CA GLN A 8 21.53 103.08 32.81
C GLN A 8 21.62 101.79 31.96
N GLN A 9 20.94 100.75 32.44
CA GLN A 9 20.69 99.48 31.77
C GLN A 9 19.64 99.61 30.64
N PRO A 10 19.62 98.67 29.68
CA PRO A 10 18.95 98.79 28.39
C PRO A 10 17.46 98.43 28.45
N THR A 11 16.75 98.87 27.42
CA THR A 11 15.34 98.60 27.15
C THR A 11 15.01 97.10 27.05
N SER A 12 13.79 96.77 27.49
CA SER A 12 13.19 95.44 27.71
C SER A 12 13.45 94.38 26.61
N PRO A 13 13.69 93.09 26.96
CA PRO A 13 13.96 92.01 25.99
C PRO A 13 12.75 91.56 25.16
N ALA A 14 11.53 91.89 25.59
CA ALA A 14 10.30 91.28 25.07
C ALA A 14 9.78 91.87 23.74
N GLU A 15 10.34 92.97 23.24
CA GLU A 15 9.95 93.54 21.94
C GLU A 15 10.83 93.08 20.76
N ARG A 16 11.96 92.42 21.02
CA ARG A 16 12.88 91.95 19.97
C ARG A 16 12.46 90.62 19.32
N ASP A 17 11.55 89.88 19.93
CA ASP A 17 11.17 88.51 19.52
C ASP A 17 9.80 88.42 18.81
N LYS A 18 9.14 89.54 18.51
CA LYS A 18 7.97 89.49 17.62
C LYS A 18 8.43 89.27 16.19
N ALA A 19 8.20 88.06 15.67
CA ALA A 19 8.40 87.75 14.27
C ALA A 19 7.76 88.85 13.41
N PRO A 20 8.48 89.40 12.41
CA PRO A 20 7.92 90.42 11.53
C PRO A 20 6.60 89.92 10.98
N CYS A 21 5.57 90.76 11.03
CA CYS A 21 4.23 90.42 10.56
C CYS A 21 3.94 91.20 9.29
N ARG A 22 3.16 90.61 8.39
CA ARG A 22 2.72 91.27 7.16
C ARG A 22 2.09 92.61 7.49
N VAL A 23 2.62 93.67 6.89
CA VAL A 23 2.06 95.01 7.03
C VAL A 23 0.88 95.16 6.09
N LEU A 24 -0.27 95.54 6.62
CA LEU A 24 -1.47 95.86 5.86
C LEU A 24 -1.72 97.37 6.00
N VAL A 25 -1.75 98.08 4.88
CA VAL A 25 -2.06 99.52 4.82
C VAL A 25 -3.33 99.66 3.99
N THR A 26 -4.33 100.36 4.54
CA THR A 26 -5.58 100.64 3.81
C THR A 26 -5.45 101.95 3.02
N ASP A 27 -6.23 102.13 1.95
CA ASP A 27 -6.12 103.30 1.07
C ASP A 27 -6.31 104.64 1.81
N LEU A 28 -7.05 104.65 2.93
CA LEU A 28 -7.26 105.82 3.77
C LEU A 28 -6.01 106.22 4.58
N ASP A 29 -5.22 105.23 4.99
CA ASP A 29 -4.00 105.43 5.77
C ASP A 29 -2.87 106.02 4.90
N MET A 30 -2.94 105.82 3.58
CA MET A 30 -1.89 106.25 2.65
C MET A 30 -1.67 107.76 2.65
N GLY A 31 -2.73 108.55 2.83
CA GLY A 31 -2.69 110.02 2.81
C GLY A 31 -2.52 110.68 4.19
N THR A 32 -2.67 109.93 5.28
CA THR A 32 -2.65 110.47 6.67
C THR A 32 -1.36 110.13 7.42
N LEU A 33 -0.62 109.13 6.97
CA LEU A 33 0.62 108.68 7.59
C LEU A 33 1.74 109.70 7.41
N THR A 34 2.44 109.97 8.52
CA THR A 34 3.66 110.77 8.48
C THR A 34 4.79 110.03 7.78
N SER A 35 5.78 110.77 7.26
CA SER A 35 6.95 110.18 6.60
C SER A 35 7.69 109.16 7.49
N GLN A 36 7.71 109.40 8.81
CA GLN A 36 8.37 108.52 9.77
C GLN A 36 7.60 107.22 10.02
N GLU A 37 6.27 107.26 10.08
CA GLU A 37 5.42 106.07 10.19
C GLU A 37 5.48 105.21 8.92
N TRP A 38 5.54 105.86 7.75
CA TRP A 38 5.80 105.20 6.48
C TRP A 38 7.14 104.48 6.46
N GLN A 39 8.21 105.13 6.92
CA GLN A 39 9.52 104.50 7.03
C GLN A 39 9.51 103.30 7.98
N ASN A 40 8.81 103.38 9.12
CA ASN A 40 8.72 102.27 10.08
C ASN A 40 7.92 101.08 9.51
N ARG A 41 6.79 101.35 8.85
CA ARG A 41 5.97 100.33 8.16
C ARG A 41 6.74 99.66 7.02
N TRP A 42 7.48 100.45 6.24
CA TRP A 42 8.37 99.94 5.19
C TRP A 42 9.44 99.01 5.78
N ARG A 43 10.17 99.44 6.82
CA ARG A 43 11.19 98.61 7.47
C ARG A 43 10.61 97.32 8.05
N GLN A 44 9.40 97.36 8.61
CA GLN A 44 8.72 96.17 9.13
C GLN A 44 8.34 95.20 8.01
N GLN A 45 7.82 95.71 6.89
CA GLN A 45 7.50 94.90 5.71
C GLN A 45 8.76 94.30 5.07
N GLU A 46 9.84 95.08 4.93
CA GLU A 46 11.15 94.60 4.47
C GLU A 46 11.70 93.47 5.35
N SER A 47 11.60 93.61 6.67
CA SER A 47 11.98 92.56 7.62
C SER A 47 11.13 91.29 7.45
N TYR A 48 9.82 91.43 7.22
CA TYR A 48 8.92 90.31 6.92
C TYR A 48 9.24 89.63 5.60
N VAL A 49 9.49 90.39 4.54
CA VAL A 49 9.92 89.87 3.23
C VAL A 49 11.23 89.09 3.37
N THR A 50 12.23 89.66 4.06
CA THR A 50 13.52 88.99 4.32
C THR A 50 13.35 87.65 5.04
N VAL A 51 12.44 87.57 6.03
CA VAL A 51 12.14 86.32 6.75
C VAL A 51 11.42 85.31 5.85
N LEU A 52 10.47 85.76 5.02
CA LEU A 52 9.80 84.89 4.05
C LEU A 52 10.78 84.35 3.01
N GLU A 53 11.64 85.20 2.43
CA GLU A 53 12.68 84.79 1.48
C GLU A 53 13.63 83.76 2.10
N ARG A 54 14.07 83.98 3.34
CA ARG A 54 14.89 83.01 4.08
C ARG A 54 14.15 81.69 4.29
N LYS A 55 12.87 81.73 4.67
CA LYS A 55 12.06 80.53 4.89
C LYS A 55 11.80 79.77 3.60
N THR A 56 11.52 80.47 2.50
CA THR A 56 11.36 79.87 1.17
C THR A 56 12.66 79.22 0.72
N ALA A 57 13.80 79.90 0.85
CA ALA A 57 15.11 79.34 0.53
C ALA A 57 15.44 78.10 1.38
N GLN A 58 15.09 78.12 2.68
CA GLN A 58 15.23 76.96 3.56
C GLN A 58 14.36 75.78 3.10
N GLN A 59 13.08 76.04 2.79
CA GLN A 59 12.15 75.02 2.30
C GLN A 59 12.59 74.44 0.95
N GLU A 60 13.13 75.25 0.05
CA GLU A 60 13.72 74.79 -1.21
C GLU A 60 14.92 73.87 -0.97
N GLY A 61 15.78 74.19 0.00
CA GLY A 61 16.89 73.34 0.44
C GLY A 61 16.40 72.01 1.00
N GLU A 62 15.46 72.03 1.95
CA GLU A 62 14.86 70.83 2.54
C GLU A 62 14.20 69.93 1.48
N LEU A 63 13.49 70.54 0.51
CA LEU A 63 12.90 69.80 -0.61
C LEU A 63 13.97 69.18 -1.53
N ALA A 64 15.09 69.87 -1.77
CA ALA A 64 16.20 69.32 -2.54
C ALA A 64 16.85 68.12 -1.82
N ASP A 65 17.07 68.23 -0.51
CA ASP A 65 17.62 67.15 0.31
C ASP A 65 16.67 65.94 0.36
N LEU A 66 15.37 66.17 0.53
CA LEU A 66 14.36 65.12 0.51
C LEU A 66 14.29 64.42 -0.85
N ARG A 67 14.36 65.17 -1.96
CA ARG A 67 14.42 64.59 -3.31
C ARG A 67 15.67 63.73 -3.48
N GLN A 68 16.83 64.22 -3.03
CA GLN A 68 18.07 63.47 -3.13
C GLN A 68 18.04 62.21 -2.25
N ALA A 69 17.46 62.29 -1.05
CA ALA A 69 17.29 61.13 -0.17
C ALA A 69 16.31 60.11 -0.77
N SER A 70 15.18 60.56 -1.33
CA SER A 70 14.23 59.71 -2.04
C SER A 70 14.89 58.97 -3.21
N GLU A 71 15.70 59.68 -4.00
CA GLU A 71 16.42 59.07 -5.13
C GLU A 71 17.48 58.06 -4.65
N ARG A 72 18.22 58.37 -3.60
CA ARG A 72 19.17 57.44 -2.97
C ARG A 72 18.47 56.16 -2.50
N MET A 73 17.33 56.27 -1.81
CA MET A 73 16.55 55.12 -1.36
C MET A 73 16.00 54.30 -2.53
N ARG A 74 15.53 54.97 -3.60
CA ARG A 74 15.05 54.32 -4.82
C ARG A 74 16.13 53.49 -5.49
N VAL A 75 17.34 54.03 -5.60
CA VAL A 75 18.51 53.31 -6.16
C VAL A 75 18.90 52.12 -5.29
N GLN A 76 18.94 52.29 -3.96
CA GLN A 76 19.23 51.19 -3.03
C GLN A 76 18.21 50.05 -3.12
N LEU A 77 16.92 50.38 -3.25
CA LEU A 77 15.86 49.39 -3.41
C LEU A 77 16.04 48.58 -4.69
N LEU A 78 16.32 49.24 -5.82
CA LEU A 78 16.55 48.56 -7.10
C LEU A 78 17.78 47.64 -7.06
N ASP A 79 18.87 48.11 -6.45
CA ASP A 79 20.08 47.33 -6.27
C ASP A 79 19.85 46.12 -5.36
N SER A 80 19.11 46.29 -4.27
CA SER A 80 18.69 45.18 -3.39
C SER A 80 17.83 44.15 -4.14
N GLN A 81 16.84 44.59 -4.91
CA GLN A 81 16.00 43.70 -5.72
C GLN A 81 16.81 42.95 -6.77
N GLN A 82 17.82 43.59 -7.37
CA GLN A 82 18.70 42.93 -8.33
C GLN A 82 19.56 41.87 -7.66
N ARG A 83 20.12 42.16 -6.48
CA ARG A 83 20.85 41.17 -5.68
C ARG A 83 19.96 39.98 -5.32
N GLU A 84 18.74 40.23 -4.86
CA GLU A 84 17.76 39.20 -4.54
C GLU A 84 17.46 38.30 -5.76
N LYS A 85 17.21 38.89 -6.93
CA LYS A 85 17.00 38.13 -8.18
C LYS A 85 18.18 37.25 -8.57
N VAL A 86 19.41 37.65 -8.27
CA VAL A 86 20.61 36.82 -8.51
C VAL A 86 20.68 35.68 -7.49
N LEU A 87 20.41 35.96 -6.21
CA LEU A 87 20.41 34.96 -5.15
C LEU A 87 19.35 33.88 -5.40
N VAL A 88 18.13 34.26 -5.80
CA VAL A 88 17.06 33.31 -6.14
C VAL A 88 17.48 32.40 -7.27
N ARG A 89 18.04 32.93 -8.37
CA ARG A 89 18.53 32.10 -9.49
C ARG A 89 19.63 31.13 -9.07
N ARG A 90 20.55 31.58 -8.20
CA ARG A 90 21.61 30.72 -7.65
C ARG A 90 21.06 29.64 -6.73
N LEU A 91 20.04 29.96 -5.93
CA LEU A 91 19.34 29.00 -5.08
C LEU A 91 18.66 27.92 -5.93
N THR A 92 17.88 28.32 -6.95
CA THR A 92 17.24 27.38 -7.88
C THR A 92 18.25 26.48 -8.59
N ALA A 93 19.40 27.02 -9.01
CA ALA A 93 20.46 26.21 -9.61
C ALA A 93 21.04 25.18 -8.63
N LYS A 94 21.21 25.56 -7.35
CA LYS A 94 21.66 24.64 -6.29
C LYS A 94 20.61 23.59 -5.94
N GLU A 95 19.33 23.94 -5.95
CA GLU A 95 18.22 23.00 -5.78
C GLU A 95 18.18 21.98 -6.92
N GLN A 96 18.37 22.42 -8.17
CA GLN A 96 18.46 21.51 -9.32
C GLN A 96 19.66 20.56 -9.21
N GLU A 97 20.85 21.07 -8.87
CA GLU A 97 22.04 20.24 -8.66
C GLU A 97 21.83 19.19 -7.55
N THR A 98 21.12 19.56 -6.49
CA THR A 98 20.73 18.63 -5.41
C THR A 98 19.78 17.56 -5.91
N GLN A 99 18.78 17.91 -6.74
CA GLN A 99 17.89 16.93 -7.36
C GLN A 99 18.65 15.99 -8.30
N ASP A 100 19.60 16.50 -9.09
CA ASP A 100 20.45 15.69 -9.96
C ASP A 100 21.31 14.68 -9.15
N TYR A 101 21.85 15.09 -7.99
CA TYR A 101 22.54 14.18 -7.08
C TYR A 101 21.62 13.12 -6.49
N VAL A 102 20.37 13.46 -6.16
CA VAL A 102 19.37 12.47 -5.69
C VAL A 102 19.05 11.46 -6.80
N CYS A 103 18.89 11.92 -8.05
CA CYS A 103 18.71 11.04 -9.20
C CYS A 103 19.91 10.10 -9.40
N GLN A 104 21.14 10.64 -9.41
CA GLN A 104 22.36 9.83 -9.50
C GLN A 104 22.48 8.83 -8.35
N LEU A 105 22.14 9.22 -7.12
CA LEU A 105 22.12 8.31 -5.97
C LEU A 105 21.10 7.20 -6.15
N ASN A 106 19.92 7.49 -6.69
CA ASN A 106 18.89 6.48 -6.96
C ASN A 106 19.31 5.53 -8.09
N GLU A 107 19.95 6.03 -9.14
CA GLU A 107 20.54 5.22 -10.22
C GLU A 107 21.70 4.35 -9.72
N LEU A 108 22.56 4.90 -8.87
CA LEU A 108 23.63 4.14 -8.24
C LEU A 108 23.08 3.09 -7.27
N LYS A 109 22.03 3.40 -6.51
CA LYS A 109 21.35 2.42 -5.66
C LYS A 109 20.67 1.32 -6.48
N SER A 110 20.04 1.66 -7.60
CA SER A 110 19.38 0.69 -8.48
C SER A 110 20.39 -0.17 -9.25
N SER A 111 21.59 0.34 -9.53
CA SER A 111 22.70 -0.42 -10.13
C SER A 111 23.54 -1.20 -9.11
N GLN A 112 23.69 -0.71 -7.87
CA GLN A 112 24.40 -1.42 -6.79
C GLN A 112 23.57 -2.51 -6.13
N ALA A 113 22.24 -2.39 -6.09
CA ALA A 113 21.39 -3.50 -5.71
C ALA A 113 21.30 -4.40 -6.94
N PRO A 114 21.97 -5.57 -6.97
CA PRO A 114 21.67 -6.54 -8.01
C PRO A 114 20.19 -6.86 -7.80
N THR A 115 19.34 -6.49 -8.75
CA THR A 115 17.92 -6.84 -8.62
C THR A 115 17.84 -8.35 -8.38
N ALA A 116 16.92 -8.79 -7.53
CA ALA A 116 16.75 -10.22 -7.27
C ALA A 116 16.60 -11.02 -8.59
N SER A 117 16.13 -10.38 -9.67
CA SER A 117 16.13 -10.88 -11.04
C SER A 117 17.51 -11.02 -11.70
N SER A 118 18.47 -10.10 -11.50
CA SER A 118 19.84 -10.22 -12.00
C SER A 118 20.67 -11.24 -11.21
N LEU A 119 20.46 -11.33 -9.90
CA LEU A 119 21.03 -12.42 -9.09
C LEU A 119 20.42 -13.75 -9.49
N ARG A 120 19.09 -13.80 -9.69
CA ARG A 120 18.44 -14.96 -10.29
C ARG A 120 19.02 -15.25 -11.66
N SER A 121 19.17 -14.31 -12.59
CA SER A 121 19.73 -14.59 -13.93
C SER A 121 21.16 -15.14 -13.89
N ALA A 122 22.01 -14.63 -13.00
CA ALA A 122 23.36 -15.17 -12.78
C ALA A 122 23.34 -16.56 -12.11
N LEU A 123 22.36 -16.84 -11.24
CA LEU A 123 22.10 -18.15 -10.64
C LEU A 123 21.24 -19.08 -11.53
N LEU A 124 20.69 -18.56 -12.64
CA LEU A 124 19.80 -19.24 -13.57
C LEU A 124 20.50 -19.61 -14.87
N ASP A 125 21.77 -19.24 -15.09
CA ASP A 125 22.53 -19.80 -16.19
C ASP A 125 22.79 -21.29 -15.87
N PRO A 126 22.04 -22.23 -16.49
CA PRO A 126 22.15 -23.63 -16.16
C PRO A 126 23.51 -24.18 -16.56
N ALA A 127 24.18 -23.55 -17.55
CA ALA A 127 25.52 -23.93 -17.97
C ALA A 127 26.56 -23.51 -16.93
N VAL A 128 26.47 -22.29 -16.40
CA VAL A 128 27.35 -21.85 -15.30
C VAL A 128 27.08 -22.64 -14.02
N ASN A 129 25.83 -22.90 -13.67
CA ASN A 129 25.50 -23.73 -12.50
C ASN A 129 26.02 -25.17 -12.66
N SER A 130 25.87 -25.77 -13.84
CA SER A 130 26.41 -27.10 -14.13
C SER A 130 27.94 -27.12 -14.04
N LEU A 131 28.62 -26.09 -14.59
CA LEU A 131 30.07 -25.96 -14.47
C LEU A 131 30.50 -25.79 -13.01
N LEU A 132 29.79 -24.98 -12.22
CA LEU A 132 30.11 -24.76 -10.81
C LEU A 132 29.88 -26.02 -9.97
N GLN A 133 28.81 -26.78 -10.26
CA GLN A 133 28.55 -28.08 -9.65
C GLN A 133 29.63 -29.09 -10.01
N GLN A 134 30.06 -29.11 -11.27
CA GLN A 134 31.12 -30.00 -11.74
C GLN A 134 32.49 -29.63 -11.14
N LEU A 135 32.79 -28.33 -11.02
CA LEU A 135 33.99 -27.87 -10.31
C LEU A 135 33.94 -28.22 -8.82
N ARG A 136 32.78 -28.12 -8.17
CA ARG A 136 32.61 -28.53 -6.76
C ARG A 136 32.81 -30.03 -6.59
N SER A 137 32.24 -30.85 -7.48
CA SER A 137 32.38 -32.31 -7.42
C SER A 137 33.82 -32.75 -7.71
N GLU A 138 34.48 -32.15 -8.70
CA GLU A 138 35.90 -32.38 -9.00
C GLU A 138 36.80 -31.95 -7.84
N LEU A 139 36.52 -30.81 -7.21
CA LEU A 139 37.26 -30.33 -6.05
C LEU A 139 37.08 -31.24 -4.83
N GLN A 140 35.87 -31.75 -4.60
CA GLN A 140 35.63 -32.73 -3.54
C GLN A 140 36.33 -34.06 -3.83
N ALA A 141 36.26 -34.55 -5.06
CA ALA A 141 36.92 -35.79 -5.48
C ALA A 141 38.45 -35.69 -5.37
N THR A 142 39.03 -34.54 -5.72
CA THR A 142 40.48 -34.31 -5.56
C THR A 142 40.89 -34.20 -4.10
N ARG A 143 40.07 -33.55 -3.25
CA ARG A 143 40.31 -33.55 -1.78
C ARG A 143 40.27 -34.94 -1.18
N LEU A 144 39.28 -35.76 -1.56
CA LEU A 144 39.20 -37.16 -1.10
C LEU A 144 40.42 -37.96 -1.57
N LYS A 145 40.81 -37.86 -2.85
CA LYS A 145 42.03 -38.51 -3.35
C LYS A 145 43.31 -38.04 -2.65
N LEU A 146 43.40 -36.75 -2.32
CA LEU A 146 44.52 -36.22 -1.55
C LEU A 146 44.54 -36.79 -0.13
N GLU A 147 43.38 -36.85 0.51
CA GLU A 147 43.23 -37.46 1.84
C GLU A 147 43.57 -38.95 1.80
N ASP A 148 43.09 -39.70 0.81
CA ASP A 148 43.39 -41.12 0.62
C ASP A 148 44.89 -41.36 0.38
N THR A 149 45.52 -40.61 -0.53
CA THR A 149 46.97 -40.74 -0.78
C THR A 149 47.81 -40.32 0.42
N GLN A 150 47.38 -39.29 1.17
CA GLN A 150 48.00 -38.91 2.43
C GLN A 150 47.83 -40.00 3.49
N ASN A 151 46.65 -40.62 3.55
CA ASN A 151 46.35 -41.75 4.42
C ASN A 151 47.19 -42.96 4.04
N GLU A 152 47.36 -43.30 2.76
CA GLU A 152 48.22 -44.39 2.28
C GLU A 152 49.70 -44.15 2.60
N LEU A 153 50.21 -42.94 2.37
CA LEU A 153 51.57 -42.55 2.72
C LEU A 153 51.81 -42.67 4.23
N SER A 154 50.80 -42.28 5.02
CA SER A 154 50.82 -42.45 6.48
C SER A 154 50.66 -43.91 6.90
N ALA A 155 49.93 -44.72 6.14
CA ALA A 155 49.72 -46.14 6.37
C ALA A 155 50.98 -46.97 6.05
N TRP A 156 51.90 -46.49 5.22
CA TRP A 156 53.21 -47.13 5.09
C TRP A 156 54.04 -47.03 6.38
N LYS A 157 53.73 -46.07 7.25
CA LYS A 157 54.25 -45.98 8.63
C LYS A 157 53.39 -46.74 9.64
N PHE A 158 52.41 -47.52 9.19
CA PHE A 158 51.50 -48.24 10.06
C PHE A 158 52.24 -49.28 10.89
N THR A 159 52.16 -49.11 12.21
CA THR A 159 52.55 -50.13 13.17
C THR A 159 51.27 -50.61 13.86
N PRO A 160 50.94 -51.92 13.85
CA PRO A 160 49.72 -52.44 14.46
C PRO A 160 49.57 -52.05 15.94
N ASP A 161 50.69 -51.83 16.62
CA ASP A 161 50.74 -51.47 18.04
C ASP A 161 50.64 -49.96 18.32
N SER A 162 50.74 -49.12 17.29
CA SER A 162 50.59 -47.67 17.41
C SER A 162 49.15 -47.30 17.81
N ASN A 163 48.97 -46.18 18.51
CA ASN A 163 47.64 -45.69 18.91
C ASN A 163 46.69 -45.51 17.71
N THR A 164 47.23 -45.04 16.57
CA THR A 164 46.47 -44.92 15.31
C THR A 164 46.07 -46.29 14.76
N GLY A 165 46.98 -47.27 14.79
CA GLY A 165 46.69 -48.63 14.33
C GLY A 165 45.67 -49.36 15.18
N LYS A 166 45.74 -49.21 16.51
CA LYS A 166 44.74 -49.72 17.46
C LYS A 166 43.36 -49.13 17.21
N ARG A 167 43.26 -47.82 16.95
CA ARG A 167 42.00 -47.15 16.63
C ARG A 167 41.40 -47.65 15.31
N LEU A 168 42.22 -47.83 14.28
CA LEU A 168 41.78 -48.37 13.00
C LEU A 168 41.26 -49.81 13.16
N MET A 169 41.99 -50.67 13.88
CA MET A 169 41.59 -52.05 14.14
C MET A 169 40.30 -52.13 14.96
N ALA A 170 40.10 -51.23 15.93
CA ALA A 170 38.84 -51.11 16.64
C ALA A 170 37.69 -50.72 15.70
N LYS A 171 37.92 -49.77 14.78
CA LYS A 171 36.95 -49.36 13.76
C LYS A 171 36.63 -50.50 12.79
N CYS A 172 37.61 -51.28 12.35
CA CYS A 172 37.39 -52.46 11.52
C CYS A 172 36.54 -53.51 12.26
N ARG A 173 36.80 -53.78 13.55
CA ARG A 173 35.98 -54.69 14.35
C ARG A 173 34.54 -54.20 14.50
N LEU A 174 34.34 -52.90 14.73
CA LEU A 174 33.01 -52.30 14.78
C LEU A 174 32.28 -52.44 13.44
N LEU A 175 32.94 -52.16 12.32
CA LEU A 175 32.35 -52.33 10.98
C LEU A 175 31.97 -53.78 10.69
N TYR A 176 32.77 -54.75 11.14
CA TYR A 176 32.40 -56.17 11.02
C TYR A 176 31.16 -56.50 11.84
N GLN A 177 31.09 -56.00 13.07
CA GLN A 177 29.93 -56.21 13.94
C GLN A 177 28.68 -55.55 13.37
N GLU A 178 28.78 -54.32 12.88
CA GLU A 178 27.68 -53.59 12.25
C GLU A 178 27.20 -54.32 10.98
N ASN A 179 28.11 -54.82 10.15
CA ASN A 179 27.73 -55.65 8.99
C ASN A 179 27.07 -56.97 9.38
N GLU A 180 27.49 -57.59 10.48
CA GLU A 180 26.84 -58.78 11.02
C GLU A 180 25.43 -58.46 11.53
N GLU A 181 25.24 -57.32 12.20
CA GLU A 181 23.95 -56.82 12.67
C GLU A 181 23.02 -56.46 11.51
N LEU A 182 23.52 -55.80 10.46
CA LEU A 182 22.78 -55.57 9.22
C LEU A 182 22.37 -56.90 8.58
N GLY A 183 23.29 -57.87 8.52
CA GLY A 183 23.01 -59.24 8.06
C GLY A 183 21.89 -59.90 8.86
N LYS A 184 21.89 -59.73 10.19
CA LYS A 184 20.81 -60.23 11.09
C LYS A 184 19.49 -59.52 10.85
N ILE A 185 19.48 -58.20 10.65
CA ILE A 185 18.27 -57.42 10.34
C ILE A 185 17.70 -57.85 8.99
N THR A 186 18.54 -58.02 7.97
CA THR A 186 18.14 -58.53 6.66
C THR A 186 17.65 -59.97 6.74
N SER A 187 18.35 -60.85 7.48
CA SER A 187 17.94 -62.25 7.65
C SER A 187 16.74 -62.42 8.58
N SER A 188 16.39 -61.41 9.40
CA SER A 188 15.24 -61.46 10.31
C SER A 188 13.89 -61.56 9.58
N GLY A 189 13.89 -61.43 8.24
CA GLY A 189 12.69 -61.52 7.41
C GLY A 189 11.71 -60.37 7.63
N ARG A 190 12.00 -59.43 8.54
CA ARG A 190 11.16 -58.26 8.83
C ARG A 190 10.96 -57.39 7.59
N ILE A 191 12.02 -57.20 6.80
CA ILE A 191 11.96 -56.44 5.54
C ILE A 191 11.01 -57.13 4.56
N ALA A 192 11.20 -58.43 4.31
CA ALA A 192 10.33 -59.21 3.43
C ALA A 192 8.85 -59.23 3.90
N LYS A 193 8.61 -59.28 5.21
CA LYS A 193 7.26 -59.18 5.78
C LYS A 193 6.64 -57.80 5.53
N LEU A 194 7.38 -56.71 5.80
CA LEU A 194 6.90 -55.35 5.56
C LEU A 194 6.65 -55.09 4.06
N GLU A 195 7.47 -55.66 3.17
CA GLU A 195 7.25 -55.59 1.73
C GLU A 195 5.99 -56.36 1.30
N SER A 196 5.74 -57.53 1.88
CA SER A 196 4.51 -58.31 1.66
C SER A 196 3.27 -57.56 2.17
N ASP A 197 3.32 -56.99 3.38
CA ASP A 197 2.23 -56.22 3.97
C ASP A 197 1.94 -54.95 3.13
N LEU A 198 2.99 -54.28 2.65
CA LEU A 198 2.88 -53.14 1.74
C LEU A 198 2.23 -53.51 0.40
N ALA A 199 2.60 -54.66 -0.18
CA ALA A 199 2.00 -55.15 -1.42
C ALA A 199 0.50 -55.47 -1.24
N LEU A 200 0.14 -56.11 -0.12
CA LEU A 200 -1.25 -56.40 0.22
C LEU A 200 -2.08 -55.12 0.42
N GLN A 201 -1.49 -54.10 1.07
CA GLN A 201 -2.18 -52.83 1.26
C GLN A 201 -2.43 -52.10 -0.07
N LYS A 202 -1.49 -52.20 -1.02
CA LYS A 202 -1.68 -51.66 -2.38
C LYS A 202 -2.83 -52.35 -3.11
N SER A 203 -2.93 -53.69 -3.05
CA SER A 203 -4.03 -54.42 -3.70
C SER A 203 -5.39 -54.09 -3.08
N PHE A 204 -5.47 -54.01 -1.74
CA PHE A 204 -6.70 -53.59 -1.06
C PHE A 204 -7.12 -52.16 -1.46
N SER A 205 -6.17 -51.23 -1.55
CA SER A 205 -6.46 -49.85 -1.98
C SER A 205 -6.98 -49.80 -3.42
N GLU A 206 -6.44 -50.65 -4.31
CA GLU A 206 -6.87 -50.76 -5.70
C GLU A 206 -8.29 -51.35 -5.80
N GLU A 207 -8.61 -52.39 -5.04
CA GLU A 207 -9.95 -52.99 -4.97
C GLU A 207 -10.99 -51.99 -4.48
N VAL A 208 -10.67 -51.22 -3.43
CA VAL A 208 -11.56 -50.16 -2.94
C VAL A 208 -11.80 -49.11 -4.02
N ARG A 209 -10.74 -48.66 -4.71
CA ARG A 209 -10.85 -47.71 -5.81
C ARG A 209 -11.70 -48.26 -6.96
N GLN A 210 -11.56 -49.55 -7.28
CA GLN A 210 -12.37 -50.20 -8.30
C GLN A 210 -13.85 -50.26 -7.89
N SER A 211 -14.15 -50.68 -6.65
CA SER A 211 -15.52 -50.73 -6.13
C SER A 211 -16.20 -49.35 -6.11
N GLN A 212 -15.43 -48.30 -5.82
CA GLN A 212 -15.91 -46.92 -5.90
C GLN A 212 -16.29 -46.55 -7.34
N ASN A 213 -15.43 -46.84 -8.31
CA ASN A 213 -15.71 -46.54 -9.72
C ASN A 213 -16.96 -47.30 -10.22
N GLU A 214 -17.14 -48.56 -9.80
CA GLU A 214 -18.33 -49.34 -10.13
C GLU A 214 -19.60 -48.73 -9.50
N LEU A 215 -19.52 -48.25 -8.26
CA LEU A 215 -20.64 -47.54 -7.62
C LEU A 215 -20.96 -46.20 -8.28
N ASP A 216 -19.93 -45.44 -8.68
CA ASP A 216 -20.12 -44.17 -9.40
C ASP A 216 -20.77 -44.40 -10.77
N SER A 217 -20.43 -45.48 -11.47
CA SER A 217 -21.11 -45.89 -12.71
C SER A 217 -22.57 -46.22 -12.43
N PHE A 218 -22.87 -47.00 -11.39
CA PHE A 218 -24.23 -47.35 -11.02
C PHE A 218 -25.08 -46.12 -10.64
N LEU A 219 -24.48 -45.13 -9.98
CA LEU A 219 -25.15 -43.86 -9.69
C LEU A 219 -25.48 -43.08 -10.96
N ALA A 220 -24.58 -43.05 -11.95
CA ALA A 220 -24.84 -42.41 -13.22
C ALA A 220 -26.01 -43.09 -13.98
N ASP A 221 -26.04 -44.42 -13.99
CA ASP A 221 -27.14 -45.18 -14.60
C ASP A 221 -28.48 -44.87 -13.92
N LEU A 222 -28.49 -44.79 -12.58
CA LEU A 222 -29.69 -44.41 -11.82
C LEU A 222 -30.15 -42.97 -12.11
N ASP A 223 -29.22 -42.03 -12.26
CA ASP A 223 -29.55 -40.65 -12.64
C ASP A 223 -30.19 -40.61 -14.04
N GLU A 224 -29.68 -41.39 -15.01
CA GLU A 224 -30.28 -41.52 -16.35
C GLU A 224 -31.71 -42.08 -16.28
N ASP A 225 -31.92 -43.15 -15.50
CA ASP A 225 -33.24 -43.75 -15.30
C ASP A 225 -34.23 -42.76 -14.65
N VAL A 226 -33.79 -41.98 -13.67
CA VAL A 226 -34.60 -40.95 -13.02
C VAL A 226 -34.96 -39.83 -13.99
N GLU A 227 -34.02 -39.36 -14.81
CA GLU A 227 -34.28 -38.36 -15.86
C GLU A 227 -35.28 -38.89 -16.91
N GLY A 228 -35.17 -40.16 -17.30
CA GLY A 228 -36.11 -40.84 -18.21
C GLY A 228 -37.53 -40.96 -17.63
N MET A 229 -37.64 -41.38 -16.37
CA MET A 229 -38.92 -41.42 -15.65
C MET A 229 -39.53 -40.02 -15.49
N GLN A 230 -38.71 -39.01 -15.17
CA GLN A 230 -39.17 -37.63 -15.03
C GLN A 230 -39.68 -37.05 -16.36
N SER A 231 -39.05 -37.41 -17.48
CA SER A 231 -39.52 -37.07 -18.82
C SER A 231 -40.88 -37.70 -19.13
N THR A 232 -41.08 -38.96 -18.75
CA THR A 232 -42.35 -39.69 -18.91
C THR A 232 -43.46 -39.06 -18.07
N ILE A 233 -43.18 -38.69 -16.82
CA ILE A 233 -44.12 -38.00 -15.94
C ILE A 233 -44.57 -36.68 -16.57
N LEU A 234 -43.64 -35.88 -17.10
CA LEU A 234 -43.96 -34.59 -17.72
C LEU A 234 -44.85 -34.76 -18.96
N PHE A 235 -44.60 -35.79 -19.77
CA PHE A 235 -45.44 -36.13 -20.91
C PHE A 235 -46.88 -36.45 -20.47
N LEU A 236 -47.04 -37.33 -19.48
CA LEU A 236 -48.35 -37.71 -18.96
C LEU A 236 -49.08 -36.52 -18.32
N GLN A 237 -48.38 -35.66 -17.60
CA GLN A 237 -48.96 -34.42 -17.06
C GLN A 237 -49.47 -33.49 -18.16
N GLN A 238 -48.75 -33.39 -19.28
CA GLN A 238 -49.18 -32.58 -20.43
C GLN A 238 -50.42 -33.17 -21.11
N GLU A 239 -50.49 -34.48 -21.31
CA GLU A 239 -51.68 -35.14 -21.85
C GLU A 239 -52.89 -34.96 -20.94
N LEU A 240 -52.70 -35.14 -19.63
CA LEU A 240 -53.78 -34.98 -18.64
C LEU A 240 -54.28 -33.52 -18.63
N LYS A 241 -53.37 -32.54 -18.76
CA LYS A 241 -53.75 -31.13 -18.92
C LYS A 241 -54.56 -30.91 -20.20
N LYS A 242 -54.12 -31.42 -21.35
CA LYS A 242 -54.86 -31.33 -22.63
C LYS A 242 -56.26 -31.94 -22.50
N ALA A 243 -56.38 -33.12 -21.89
CA ALA A 243 -57.67 -33.77 -21.66
C ALA A 243 -58.58 -32.98 -20.71
N LYS A 244 -58.03 -32.38 -19.65
CA LYS A 244 -58.78 -31.48 -18.77
C LYS A 244 -59.28 -30.23 -19.52
N ASP A 245 -58.43 -29.62 -20.33
CA ASP A 245 -58.78 -28.43 -21.12
C ASP A 245 -59.89 -28.76 -22.15
N THR A 246 -59.81 -29.90 -22.84
CA THR A 246 -60.86 -30.32 -23.78
C THR A 246 -62.19 -30.61 -23.07
N VAL A 247 -62.15 -31.29 -21.92
CA VAL A 247 -63.35 -31.49 -21.09
C VAL A 247 -63.94 -30.15 -20.67
N GLN A 248 -63.13 -29.19 -20.26
CA GLN A 248 -63.61 -27.87 -19.85
C GLN A 248 -64.25 -27.10 -21.01
N VAL A 249 -63.68 -27.16 -22.22
CA VAL A 249 -64.27 -26.56 -23.43
C VAL A 249 -65.61 -27.20 -23.75
N LEU A 250 -65.69 -28.53 -23.78
CA LEU A 250 -66.93 -29.27 -24.04
C LEU A 250 -67.99 -28.98 -22.97
N GLN A 251 -67.61 -28.88 -21.69
CA GLN A 251 -68.52 -28.50 -20.61
C GLN A 251 -69.09 -27.09 -20.81
N LYS A 252 -68.25 -26.12 -21.20
CA LYS A 252 -68.69 -24.76 -21.53
C LYS A 252 -69.66 -24.77 -22.70
N GLU A 253 -69.34 -25.48 -23.79
CA GLU A 253 -70.22 -25.63 -24.96
C GLU A 253 -71.57 -26.25 -24.59
N ASN A 254 -71.55 -27.32 -23.78
CA ASN A 254 -72.77 -27.97 -23.29
C ASN A 254 -73.62 -27.00 -22.43
N SER A 255 -72.98 -26.17 -21.62
CA SER A 255 -73.68 -25.17 -20.80
C SER A 255 -74.31 -24.04 -21.64
N THR A 256 -73.63 -23.55 -22.68
CA THR A 256 -74.19 -22.58 -23.63
C THR A 256 -75.34 -23.18 -24.43
N LEU A 257 -75.23 -24.43 -24.87
CA LEU A 257 -76.33 -25.15 -25.53
C LEU A 257 -77.53 -25.35 -24.59
N LYS A 258 -77.31 -25.69 -23.31
CA LYS A 258 -78.40 -25.78 -22.32
C LYS A 258 -79.08 -24.43 -22.04
N MET A 259 -78.31 -23.34 -21.97
CA MET A 259 -78.85 -21.97 -21.82
C MET A 259 -79.64 -21.51 -23.06
N ALA A 260 -79.25 -21.95 -24.26
CA ALA A 260 -79.99 -21.69 -25.49
C ALA A 260 -81.31 -22.48 -25.59
N ASN A 261 -81.51 -23.53 -24.77
CA ASN A 261 -82.56 -24.53 -24.97
C ASN A 261 -83.45 -24.83 -23.73
N GLY A 262 -83.46 -23.98 -22.69
CA GLY A 262 -84.03 -24.36 -21.39
C GLY A 262 -85.38 -23.75 -21.00
N ARG A 263 -86.50 -24.41 -21.35
CA ARG A 263 -87.76 -24.41 -20.58
C ARG A 263 -87.74 -25.55 -19.55
N ALA A 264 -88.00 -25.19 -18.29
CA ALA A 264 -88.71 -25.88 -17.20
C ALA A 264 -88.42 -27.35 -16.78
N ASN A 265 -88.29 -27.47 -15.44
CA ASN A 265 -88.49 -28.60 -14.51
C ASN A 265 -87.40 -29.69 -14.47
N GLY A 266 -86.81 -30.07 -13.32
CA GLY A 266 -87.34 -30.28 -11.95
C GLY A 266 -87.27 -31.81 -11.72
N ASP A 267 -86.61 -32.39 -10.71
CA ASP A 267 -86.67 -32.17 -9.27
C ASP A 267 -85.61 -33.05 -8.53
N SER A 268 -85.21 -32.58 -7.34
CA SER A 268 -84.65 -33.24 -6.14
C SER A 268 -83.28 -33.97 -6.15
N SER A 269 -82.26 -33.49 -5.40
CA SER A 269 -82.03 -33.58 -3.93
C SER A 269 -81.33 -34.92 -3.58
N VAL A 270 -80.14 -35.07 -2.96
CA VAL A 270 -79.35 -34.36 -1.94
C VAL A 270 -77.86 -34.78 -2.17
N CYS A 271 -76.91 -33.88 -2.41
CA CYS A 271 -75.87 -33.38 -1.48
C CYS A 271 -75.15 -34.43 -0.59
N GLU A 272 -73.99 -34.91 -1.03
CA GLU A 272 -72.82 -34.92 -0.14
C GLU A 272 -71.63 -34.30 -0.88
N GLN A 273 -70.99 -33.43 -0.13
CA GLN A 273 -70.04 -32.43 -0.57
C GLN A 273 -68.72 -32.75 0.12
N GLU A 274 -67.72 -33.15 -0.66
CA GLU A 274 -66.33 -32.87 -0.30
C GLU A 274 -65.76 -31.91 -1.32
N ARG A 275 -65.90 -30.62 -0.97
CA ARG A 275 -64.95 -29.60 -1.38
C ARG A 275 -63.73 -29.75 -0.49
N THR A 276 -62.58 -30.03 -1.08
CA THR A 276 -61.35 -29.38 -0.66
C THR A 276 -60.74 -28.74 -1.89
N ASP A 277 -61.21 -27.53 -2.15
CA ASP A 277 -60.40 -26.51 -2.78
C ASP A 277 -59.24 -26.23 -1.82
N SER A 278 -58.02 -26.39 -2.30
CA SER A 278 -56.83 -25.89 -1.65
C SER A 278 -55.91 -25.40 -2.76
N GLU A 279 -56.25 -24.22 -3.28
CA GLU A 279 -55.23 -23.28 -3.70
C GLU A 279 -54.34 -22.99 -2.49
N SER A 280 -53.19 -23.66 -2.44
CA SER A 280 -52.05 -23.20 -1.66
C SER A 280 -50.78 -23.42 -2.49
N GLU A 281 -50.33 -22.29 -3.02
CA GLU A 281 -48.92 -21.91 -3.08
C GLU A 281 -47.96 -22.82 -3.86
N ASN A 282 -47.68 -22.31 -5.06
CA ASN A 282 -46.38 -22.14 -5.69
C ASN A 282 -45.16 -22.12 -4.72
N GLU A 283 -44.87 -23.22 -4.02
CA GLU A 283 -43.60 -23.40 -3.33
C GLU A 283 -42.65 -24.12 -4.28
N ARG A 284 -41.81 -23.34 -4.96
CA ARG A 284 -40.53 -23.82 -5.49
C ARG A 284 -39.82 -24.55 -4.35
N THR A 285 -39.90 -25.88 -4.30
CA THR A 285 -38.85 -26.66 -3.68
C THR A 285 -37.64 -26.53 -4.60
N ARG A 286 -36.92 -25.42 -4.44
CA ARG A 286 -35.49 -25.36 -4.76
C ARG A 286 -34.89 -26.49 -3.95
N VAL A 287 -34.74 -27.66 -4.59
CA VAL A 287 -33.84 -28.71 -4.11
C VAL A 287 -32.49 -28.01 -4.04
N LYS A 288 -32.16 -27.49 -2.87
CA LYS A 288 -30.78 -27.14 -2.56
C LYS A 288 -30.07 -28.48 -2.73
N ARG A 289 -29.20 -28.57 -3.75
CA ARG A 289 -28.12 -29.55 -3.73
C ARG A 289 -27.38 -29.34 -2.42
N VAL A 290 -27.78 -30.06 -1.39
CA VAL A 290 -26.93 -30.32 -0.25
C VAL A 290 -25.93 -31.30 -0.83
N ARG A 291 -24.79 -30.77 -1.31
CA ARG A 291 -23.57 -31.56 -1.33
C ARG A 291 -23.45 -32.10 0.07
N ARG A 292 -23.64 -33.42 0.26
CA ARG A 292 -23.23 -34.08 1.49
C ARG A 292 -21.77 -33.67 1.63
N SER A 293 -21.45 -32.91 2.68
CA SER A 293 -20.07 -32.61 3.01
C SER A 293 -19.38 -33.95 3.15
N SER A 294 -18.34 -34.17 2.34
CA SER A 294 -17.40 -35.26 2.51
C SER A 294 -17.00 -35.32 3.99
N VAL A 295 -17.39 -36.38 4.69
CA VAL A 295 -16.83 -36.66 6.02
C VAL A 295 -15.51 -37.39 5.78
N LEU A 296 -14.56 -36.65 5.23
CA LEU A 296 -13.13 -36.89 5.40
C LEU A 296 -12.53 -35.52 5.76
N SER A 297 -12.87 -35.04 6.95
CA SER A 297 -11.98 -34.10 7.65
C SER A 297 -10.88 -34.97 8.24
N ILE A 298 -9.72 -34.96 7.57
CA ILE A 298 -8.47 -35.19 8.30
C ILE A 298 -8.34 -33.94 9.17
N ASP A 299 -8.60 -34.09 10.46
CA ASP A 299 -8.23 -33.09 11.45
C ASP A 299 -6.71 -32.95 11.38
N TYR A 300 -6.24 -31.98 10.60
CA TYR A 300 -4.90 -31.45 10.79
C TYR A 300 -4.99 -30.59 12.04
N ASN A 301 -4.42 -31.08 13.15
CA ASN A 301 -4.09 -30.22 14.29
C ASN A 301 -3.27 -29.04 13.76
N GLU A 302 -3.81 -27.83 13.88
CA GLU A 302 -3.12 -26.59 13.46
C GLU A 302 -1.91 -26.26 14.36
N ASP A 303 -1.64 -27.06 15.39
CA ASP A 303 -0.53 -26.86 16.33
C ASP A 303 0.81 -27.47 15.85
N ASP A 304 0.83 -28.30 14.81
CA ASP A 304 2.09 -28.80 14.20
C ASP A 304 2.56 -27.86 13.06
N THR A 305 2.68 -26.57 13.36
CA THR A 305 3.46 -25.68 12.49
C THR A 305 4.94 -25.91 12.75
N LEU A 306 5.61 -26.59 11.82
CA LEU A 306 7.06 -26.71 11.76
C LEU A 306 7.68 -25.31 11.56
N VAL A 307 7.97 -24.62 12.67
CA VAL A 307 8.72 -23.37 12.66
C VAL A 307 10.19 -23.71 12.49
N ILE A 308 10.68 -23.57 11.25
CA ILE A 308 12.12 -23.64 10.95
C ILE A 308 12.76 -22.36 11.46
N ASN A 309 13.38 -22.42 12.65
CA ASN A 309 14.19 -21.31 13.15
C ASN A 309 15.44 -21.13 12.27
N THR A 310 15.97 -19.91 12.22
CA THR A 310 17.05 -19.45 11.31
C THR A 310 18.38 -20.22 11.40
N ASN A 311 18.47 -21.22 12.27
CA ASN A 311 19.65 -22.06 12.49
C ASN A 311 19.46 -23.53 12.05
N GLY A 312 18.29 -23.92 11.53
CA GLY A 312 18.09 -25.21 10.86
C GLY A 312 17.84 -26.43 11.74
N ASP A 313 17.61 -26.29 13.04
CA ASP A 313 17.21 -27.40 13.92
C ASP A 313 15.69 -27.50 14.08
N VAL A 314 15.16 -28.72 14.03
CA VAL A 314 13.75 -29.06 14.26
C VAL A 314 13.56 -29.38 15.73
N ALA A 315 12.77 -28.56 16.45
CA ALA A 315 12.38 -28.84 17.82
C ALA A 315 10.86 -28.98 17.91
N MET A 316 10.40 -30.09 18.50
CA MET A 316 8.98 -30.33 18.80
C MET A 316 8.60 -29.54 20.05
N SER A 317 7.58 -28.68 19.97
CA SER A 317 7.02 -27.99 21.12
C SER A 317 6.35 -28.99 22.06
N SER A 318 6.85 -29.11 23.29
CA SER A 318 6.13 -29.75 24.39
C SER A 318 5.39 -28.65 25.12
N ASP A 319 4.06 -28.75 25.20
CA ASP A 319 3.21 -27.80 25.91
C ASP A 319 3.57 -27.70 27.41
N PRO A 320 3.31 -26.55 28.04
CA PRO A 320 3.46 -26.38 29.49
C PRO A 320 2.16 -26.75 30.22
N GLU A 321 2.26 -27.60 31.25
CA GLU A 321 1.35 -27.55 32.41
C GLU A 321 1.81 -26.48 33.41
#